data_AF-A0A0F9K5W9-F1
#
_entry.id   AF-A0A0F9K5W9-F1
#
_cell.length_a   1.000
_cell.length_b   1.000
_cell.length_c   1.000
_cell.angle_alpha   90.00
_cell.angle_beta   90.00
_cell.angle_gamma   90.00
#
_symmetry.space_group_name_H-M   'P 1'
#
loop_
_entity.id
_entity.type
_entity.pdbx_description
1 polymer ?
#
loop_
_entity_poly.entity_id
_entity_poly.type
_entity_poly.pdbx_seq_one_letter_code
_entity_poly.pdbx_strand_id
1 'polypeptide(L)' 'MRKELNYMAIDKDGRFVAVITANHPKETAREIGKWIRQGLSIERCDNDYVREHFGDIVKTPNLETQ' A
#
# COMPACT_ATOMS: atom_id res chain seq x y z
N MET A 1 -10.80 7.80 -16.19
CA MET A 1 -10.29 6.70 -15.35
C MET A 1 -10.13 7.23 -13.93
N ARG A 2 -10.76 6.63 -12.91
CA ARG A 2 -10.53 7.01 -11.51
C ARG A 2 -9.11 6.56 -11.14
N LYS A 3 -8.24 7.49 -10.74
CA LYS A 3 -6.92 7.15 -10.20
C LYS A 3 -7.15 6.31 -8.93
N GLU A 4 -6.76 5.04 -8.96
CA GLU A 4 -6.77 4.20 -7.75
C GLU A 4 -5.76 4.80 -6.76
N LEU A 5 -6.25 5.15 -5.57
CA LEU A 5 -5.43 5.71 -4.51
C LEU A 5 -4.87 4.55 -3.68
N ASN A 6 -3.55 4.52 -3.53
CA ASN A 6 -2.85 3.56 -2.68
C ASN A 6 -2.34 4.25 -1.41
N TYR A 7 -2.14 3.47 -0.34
CA TYR A 7 -1.49 3.91 0.89
C TYR A 7 -0.19 3.14 1.08
N MET A 8 0.89 3.87 1.33
CA MET A 8 2.23 3.35 1.52
C MET A 8 2.64 3.51 2.99
N ALA A 9 3.26 2.48 3.55
CA ALA A 9 3.89 2.50 4.86
C ALA A 9 5.39 2.72 4.73
N ILE A 10 5.92 3.64 5.54
CA ILE A 10 7.32 4.05 5.56
C ILE A 10 7.84 3.94 6.98
N ASP A 11 9.03 3.37 7.16
CA ASP A 11 9.70 3.34 8.46
C ASP A 11 10.33 4.69 8.84
N LYS A 12 10.85 4.77 10.07
CA LYS A 12 11.50 5.96 10.62
C LYS A 12 12.74 6.42 9.84
N ASP A 13 13.35 5.51 9.09
CA ASP A 13 14.56 5.75 8.29
C ASP A 13 14.19 6.16 6.85
N GLY A 14 12.90 6.38 6.56
CA GLY A 14 12.39 6.77 5.25
C GLY A 14 12.30 5.61 4.26
N ARG A 15 12.37 4.35 4.74
CA ARG A 15 12.33 3.17 3.86
C ARG A 15 10.92 2.67 3.69
N PHE A 16 10.62 2.25 2.47
CA PHE A 16 9.39 1.58 2.14
C PHE A 16 9.24 0.25 2.88
N VAL A 17 8.06 0.02 3.44
CA VAL A 17 7.71 -1.23 4.14
C VAL A 17 6.61 -1.99 3.43
N ALA A 18 5.52 -1.31 3.02
CA ALA A 18 4.37 -1.96 2.40
C ALA A 18 3.47 -0.96 1.65
N VAL A 19 2.62 -1.47 0.76
CA VAL A 19 1.56 -0.71 0.09
C VAL A 19 0.23 -1.47 0.15
N ILE A 20 -0.88 -0.73 0.28
CA ILE A 20 -2.24 -1.27 0.22
C ILE A 20 -3.12 -0.44 -0.70
N THR A 21 -3.86 -1.11 -1.56
CA THR A 21 -4.83 -0.48 -2.47
C THR A 21 -6.14 -0.20 -1.75
N ALA A 22 -6.73 0.97 -2.00
CA ALA A 22 -7.98 1.39 -1.36
C ALA A 22 -9.25 0.74 -1.95
N ASN A 23 -9.12 -0.39 -2.64
CA ASN A 23 -10.23 -1.15 -3.22
C ASN A 23 -11.07 -1.87 -2.14
N HIS A 24 -10.52 -2.11 -0.95
CA HIS A 24 -11.23 -2.67 0.20
C HIS A 24 -11.12 -1.76 1.44
N PRO A 25 -12.08 -0.84 1.69
CA PRO A 25 -11.92 0.21 2.70
C PRO A 25 -11.79 -0.30 4.14
N LYS A 26 -12.46 -1.41 4.49
CA LYS A 26 -12.35 -2.02 5.84
C LYS A 26 -10.99 -2.64 6.09
N GLU A 27 -10.44 -3.34 5.10
CA GLU A 27 -9.13 -3.98 5.19
C GLU A 27 -8.01 -2.93 5.14
N THR A 28 -8.17 -1.93 4.28
CA THR A 28 -7.30 -0.75 4.21
C THR A 28 -7.18 -0.06 5.56
N ALA A 29 -8.32 0.27 6.19
CA ALA A 29 -8.31 0.91 7.51
C ALA A 29 -7.66 0.02 8.60
N ARG A 30 -7.84 -1.31 8.51
CA ARG A 30 -7.23 -2.25 9.45
C ARG A 30 -5.70 -2.29 9.33
N GLU A 31 -5.17 -2.35 8.10
CA GLU A 31 -3.71 -2.38 7.87
C GLU A 31 -3.07 -1.03 8.20
N ILE A 32 -3.67 0.08 7.79
CA ILE A 32 -3.27 1.44 8.20
C ILE A 32 -3.18 1.53 9.73
N GLY A 33 -4.19 1.04 10.44
CA GLY A 33 -4.18 1.02 11.91
C GLY A 33 -3.12 0.10 12.53
N LYS A 34 -2.64 -0.92 11.82
CA LYS A 34 -1.48 -1.73 12.27
C LYS A 34 -0.17 -0.96 12.05
N TRP A 35 -0.01 -0.34 10.89
CA TRP A 35 1.18 0.43 10.56
C TRP A 35 1.41 1.60 11.52
N ILE A 36 0.36 2.36 11.84
CA ILE A 36 0.43 3.43 12.84
C ILE A 36 0.88 2.89 14.20
N ARG A 37 0.34 1.74 14.63
CA ARG A 37 0.75 1.09 15.90
C ARG A 37 2.18 0.58 15.89
N GLN A 38 2.73 0.27 14.72
CA GLN A 38 4.13 -0.12 14.52
C GLN A 38 5.07 1.09 14.44
N GLY A 39 4.53 2.32 14.50
CA GLY A 39 5.32 3.54 14.36
C GLY A 39 5.71 3.86 12.91
N LEU A 40 4.99 3.30 11.94
CA LEU A 40 5.19 3.59 10.52
C LEU A 40 4.41 4.85 10.13
N SER A 41 5.03 5.65 9.26
CA SER A 41 4.39 6.78 8.59
C SER A 41 3.57 6.29 7.41
N ILE A 42 2.44 6.96 7.13
CA ILE A 42 1.54 6.59 6.03
C ILE A 42 1.49 7.72 5.03
N GLU A 43 1.84 7.42 3.79
CA GLU A 43 1.77 8.35 2.67
C GLU A 43 0.79 7.85 1.60
N ARG A 44 0.17 8.80 0.90
CA ARG A 44 -0.66 8.49 -0.27
C ARG A 44 0.23 8.44 -1.49
N CYS A 45 0.08 7.38 -2.28
CA CYS A 45 0.77 7.23 -3.55
C CYS A 45 -0.23 6.84 -4.65
N ASP A 46 0.08 7.26 -5.88
CA ASP A 46 -0.60 6.78 -7.06
C ASP A 46 0.01 5.45 -7.54
N ASN A 47 -0.71 4.76 -8.43
CA ASN A 47 -0.31 3.45 -8.91
C ASN A 47 0.94 3.51 -9.83
N ASP A 48 1.20 4.64 -10.49
CA ASP A 48 2.35 4.81 -11.36
C ASP A 48 3.62 4.93 -10.53
N TYR A 49 3.59 5.69 -9.43
CA TYR A 49 4.68 5.74 -8.44
C TYR A 49 5.03 4.37 -7.90
N VAL A 50 4.02 3.57 -7.56
CA VAL A 50 4.24 2.23 -7.00
C VAL A 50 4.87 1.30 -8.05
N ARG A 51 4.40 1.35 -9.29
CA ARG A 51 4.97 0.57 -10.40
C ARG A 51 6.39 1.00 -10.77
N GLU A 52 6.65 2.30 -10.80
CA GLU A 52 7.95 2.86 -11.18
C GLU A 52 9.03 2.56 -10.13
N HIS A 53 8.69 2.61 -8.84
CA HIS A 53 9.64 2.42 -7.75
C HIS A 53 9.74 0.98 -7.23
N PHE A 54 8.68 0.17 -7.37
CA PHE A 54 8.62 -1.18 -6.79
C PHE A 54 8.31 -2.28 -7.81
N GLY A 55 8.05 -1.95 -9.09
CA GLY A 55 7.63 -2.92 -10.11
C GLY A 55 6.25 -3.56 -9.80
N ASP A 56 5.92 -4.66 -10.46
CA ASP A 56 4.71 -5.46 -10.18
C ASP A 56 4.79 -6.22 -8.82
N ILE A 57 5.68 -5.84 -7.90
CA ILE A 57 5.86 -6.46 -6.58
C ILE A 57 4.69 -6.17 -5.64
N VAL A 58 3.77 -5.27 -6.01
CA VAL A 58 2.44 -5.23 -5.40
C VAL A 58 1.74 -6.54 -5.74
N LYS A 59 1.95 -7.54 -4.89
CA LYS A 59 1.15 -8.76 -4.86
C LYS A 59 -0.30 -8.30 -4.73
N THR A 60 -0.99 -8.25 -5.86
CA THR A 60 -2.43 -8.35 -5.90
C THR A 60 -2.73 -9.60 -5.08
N PRO A 61 -3.50 -9.53 -3.97
CA PRO A 61 -3.89 -10.75 -3.27
C PRO A 61 -4.58 -11.64 -4.31
N ASN A 62 -3.89 -12.74 -4.58
CA ASN A 62 -4.09 -13.73 -5.63
C ASN A 62 -5.54 -13.78 -6.19
N LEU A 63 -5.75 -13.23 -7.39
CA LEU A 63 -6.86 -13.60 -8.27
C LEU A 63 -6.36 -14.49 -9.42
N GLU A 64 -5.31 -15.28 -9.17
CA GLU A 64 -4.92 -16.37 -10.05
C GLU A 64 -4.85 -17.69 -9.27
N THR A 65 -5.94 -18.44 -9.45
CA THR A 65 -5.97 -19.88 -9.73
C THR A 65 -5.70 -20.83 -8.57
N GLN A 66 -6.77 -21.25 -7.89
CA GLN A 66 -7.26 -22.65 -7.89
C GLN A 66 -8.79 -22.68 -7.79
#